data_AF-A0A9X1NMW3-F1
#
_entry.id   AF-A0A9X1NMW3-F1
#
_cell.length_a   1.000
_cell.length_b   1.000
_cell.length_c   1.000
_cell.angle_alpha   90.00
_cell.angle_beta   90.00
_cell.angle_gamma   90.00
#
_symmetry.space_group_name_H-M   'P 1'
#
loop_
_entity.id
_entity.type
_entity.pdbx_description
1 polymer ?
#
loop_
_entity_poly.entity_id
_entity_poly.type
_entity_poly.pdbx_seq_one_letter_code
_entity_poly.pdbx_strand_id
1 'polypeptide(L)'
;MKPLKLLETTPGKYSLIMSTGGLPTDEAVSRSGHEPNGYFWDGVAEWVIRNQVPEVKGRVNSDSEAGMYCAYGTDREALATLGEAMARVANAPDTLLALITEAKNAGIEFDD
;
A
#
# COMPACT_ATOMS: atom_id res chain seq x y z
N MET A 1 11.89 6.25 6.35
CA MET A 1 12.21 6.57 4.94
C MET A 1 10.99 7.14 4.21
N LYS A 2 11.13 7.61 2.97
CA LYS A 2 10.02 8.00 2.08
C LYS A 2 9.85 6.92 1.00
N PRO A 3 9.08 5.84 1.26
CA PRO A 3 9.05 4.69 0.36
C PRO A 3 8.20 4.93 -0.89
N LEU A 4 7.20 5.83 -0.79
CA LEU A 4 6.31 6.13 -1.91
C LEU A 4 6.73 7.40 -2.66
N LYS A 5 6.51 7.37 -3.97
CA LYS A 5 6.70 8.51 -4.88
C LYS A 5 5.39 8.77 -5.62
N LEU A 6 4.89 10.00 -5.55
CA LEU A 6 3.78 10.47 -6.36
C LEU A 6 4.32 11.17 -7.60
N LEU A 7 3.98 10.64 -8.78
CA LEU A 7 4.47 11.08 -10.08
C LEU A 7 3.29 11.49 -10.95
N GLU A 8 3.46 12.55 -11.74
CA GLU A 8 2.58 12.82 -12.89
C GLU A 8 3.17 12.08 -14.09
N THR A 9 2.44 11.11 -14.62
CA THR A 9 2.92 10.26 -15.72
C THR A 9 2.58 10.86 -17.07
N THR A 10 1.41 11.49 -17.17
CA THR A 10 0.95 12.35 -18.28
C THR A 10 0.08 13.46 -17.70
N PRO A 11 -0.14 14.59 -18.39
CA PRO A 11 -0.89 15.71 -17.84
C PRO A 11 -2.25 15.29 -17.26
N GLY A 12 -2.44 15.50 -15.95
CA GLY A 12 -3.67 15.15 -15.23
C GLY A 12 -3.82 13.67 -14.85
N LYS A 13 -2.80 12.83 -15.09
CA LYS A 13 -2.75 11.43 -14.64
C LYS A 13 -1.54 11.21 -13.75
N TYR A 14 -1.79 10.57 -12.61
CA TYR A 14 -0.81 10.40 -11.56
C TYR A 14 -0.69 8.94 -11.16
N SER A 15 0.53 8.57 -10.73
CA SER A 15 0.84 7.26 -10.17
C SER A 15 1.55 7.44 -8.83
N LEU A 16 1.13 6.69 -7.83
CA LEU A 16 1.76 6.53 -6.54
C LEU A 16 2.47 5.17 -6.54
N ILE A 17 3.79 5.18 -6.54
CA ILE A 17 4.60 3.96 -6.67
C ILE A 17 5.48 3.72 -5.44
N MET A 18 5.73 2.45 -5.14
CA MET A 18 6.65 2.01 -4.10
C MET A 18 7.40 0.75 -4.55
N SER A 19 8.72 0.79 -4.55
CA SER A 19 9.55 -0.39 -4.80
C SER A 19 9.54 -1.31 -3.58
N THR A 20 9.41 -2.61 -3.82
CA THR A 20 9.39 -3.65 -2.78
C THR A 20 10.75 -4.35 -2.66
N GLY A 21 10.95 -5.14 -1.59
CA GLY A 21 12.21 -5.86 -1.37
C GLY A 21 13.36 -5.02 -0.79
N GLY A 22 13.04 -3.91 -0.13
CA GLY A 22 13.99 -3.13 0.67
C GLY A 22 13.32 -2.22 1.70
N LEU A 23 12.09 -2.54 2.11
CA LEU A 23 11.34 -1.73 3.08
C LEU A 23 11.66 -2.17 4.51
N PRO A 24 11.58 -1.26 5.50
CA PRO A 24 11.77 -1.60 6.92
C PRO A 24 10.84 -2.71 7.43
N THR A 25 9.73 -2.93 6.72
CA THR A 25 8.67 -3.86 7.04
C THR A 25 8.87 -5.26 6.44
N ASP A 26 9.80 -5.44 5.48
CA ASP A 26 9.91 -6.69 4.71
C ASP A 26 10.11 -7.93 5.60
N GLU A 27 10.98 -7.84 6.61
CA GLU A 27 11.20 -8.95 7.54
C GLU A 27 9.93 -9.30 8.34
N ALA A 28 9.13 -8.30 8.69
CA ALA A 28 7.87 -8.51 9.40
C ALA A 28 6.81 -9.15 8.50
N VAL A 29 6.72 -8.73 7.23
CA VAL A 29 5.86 -9.37 6.22
C VAL A 29 6.24 -10.86 6.09
N SER A 30 7.52 -11.16 5.86
CA SER A 30 7.98 -12.54 5.71
C SER A 30 7.74 -13.40 6.96
N ARG A 31 7.95 -12.85 8.16
CA ARG A 31 7.65 -13.55 9.42
C ARG A 31 6.17 -13.82 9.63
N SER A 32 5.30 -13.00 9.06
CA SER A 32 3.85 -13.22 9.10
C SER A 32 3.35 -14.27 8.11
N GLY A 33 4.25 -14.81 7.28
CA GLY A 33 3.94 -15.84 6.29
C GLY A 33 3.65 -15.30 4.88
N HIS A 34 3.92 -14.01 4.65
CA HIS A 34 3.63 -13.33 3.39
C HIS A 34 4.87 -12.97 2.58
N GLU A 35 4.74 -12.80 1.27
CA GLU A 35 5.80 -12.23 0.43
C GLU A 35 5.69 -10.69 0.39
N PRO A 36 6.76 -9.92 0.69
CA PRO A 36 6.72 -8.45 0.64
C PRO A 36 6.79 -7.93 -0.79
N ASN A 37 5.81 -8.27 -1.62
CA ASN A 37 5.74 -7.91 -3.04
C ASN A 37 4.60 -6.92 -3.33
N GLY A 38 4.46 -6.46 -4.58
CA GLY A 38 3.46 -5.46 -4.92
C GLY A 38 2.01 -5.89 -4.68
N TYR A 39 1.68 -7.17 -4.87
CA TYR A 39 0.34 -7.71 -4.64
C TYR A 39 -0.02 -7.70 -3.15
N PHE A 40 0.95 -8.04 -2.29
CA PHE A 40 0.77 -7.92 -0.84
C PHE A 40 0.45 -6.47 -0.45
N TRP A 41 1.18 -5.52 -1.04
CA TRP A 41 0.97 -4.10 -0.78
C TRP A 41 -0.33 -3.56 -1.38
N ASP A 42 -0.92 -4.18 -2.40
CA ASP A 42 -2.29 -3.90 -2.85
C ASP A 42 -3.30 -4.23 -1.75
N GLY A 43 -3.23 -5.43 -1.17
CA GLY A 43 -4.11 -5.80 -0.06
C GLY A 43 -3.94 -4.87 1.15
N VAL A 44 -2.70 -4.45 1.45
CA VAL A 44 -2.45 -3.44 2.50
C VAL A 44 -3.10 -2.10 2.13
N ALA A 45 -3.00 -1.65 0.89
CA ALA A 45 -3.64 -0.42 0.42
C ALA A 45 -5.16 -0.48 0.53
N GLU A 46 -5.78 -1.60 0.14
CA GLU A 46 -7.22 -1.81 0.29
C GLU A 46 -7.65 -1.73 1.75
N TRP A 47 -6.91 -2.37 2.65
CA TRP A 47 -7.16 -2.30 4.07
C TRP A 47 -7.01 -0.86 4.60
N VAL A 48 -5.96 -0.15 4.19
CA VAL A 48 -5.70 1.26 4.58
C VAL A 48 -6.82 2.16 4.08
N ILE A 49 -7.27 2.02 2.83
CA ILE A 49 -8.41 2.77 2.28
C ILE A 49 -9.66 2.48 3.10
N ARG A 50 -9.96 1.22 3.40
CA ARG A 50 -11.16 0.86 4.12
C ARG A 50 -11.21 1.42 5.55
N ASN A 51 -10.07 1.38 6.27
CA ASN A 51 -10.05 1.59 7.72
C ASN A 51 -9.42 2.93 8.15
N GLN A 52 -8.53 3.53 7.34
CA GLN A 52 -7.81 4.76 7.71
C GLN A 52 -8.20 5.97 6.86
N VAL A 53 -8.42 5.78 5.55
CA VAL A 53 -8.69 6.87 4.58
C VAL A 53 -9.89 6.53 3.66
N PRO A 54 -11.09 6.29 4.22
CA PRO A 54 -12.26 5.86 3.44
C PRO A 54 -12.69 6.85 2.35
N GLU A 55 -12.32 8.12 2.47
CA GLU A 55 -12.52 9.16 1.47
C GLU A 55 -11.75 8.94 0.15
N VAL A 56 -10.77 8.04 0.12
CA VAL A 56 -10.02 7.64 -1.08
C VAL A 56 -10.75 6.55 -1.89
N LYS A 57 -11.72 5.85 -1.29
CA LYS A 57 -12.39 4.70 -1.90
C LYS A 57 -13.04 5.07 -3.24
N GLY A 58 -12.69 4.33 -4.29
CA GLY A 58 -13.22 4.52 -5.65
C GLY A 58 -12.61 5.72 -6.42
N ARG A 59 -11.60 6.40 -5.86
CA ARG A 59 -10.91 7.54 -6.51
C ARG A 59 -9.54 7.16 -7.09
N VAL A 60 -9.06 5.97 -6.77
CA VAL A 60 -7.78 5.41 -7.22
C VAL A 60 -7.99 3.97 -7.69
N ASN A 61 -7.16 3.54 -8.63
CA ASN A 61 -7.07 2.15 -9.09
C ASN A 61 -5.70 1.58 -8.71
N SER A 62 -5.54 0.25 -8.72
CA SER A 62 -4.26 -0.44 -8.54
C SER A 62 -3.84 -1.20 -9.79
N ASP A 63 -2.53 -1.31 -10.00
CA ASP A 63 -1.89 -2.09 -11.07
C ASP A 63 -0.48 -2.49 -10.60
N SER A 64 -0.43 -3.16 -9.44
CA SER A 64 0.83 -3.60 -8.84
C SER A 64 1.40 -4.84 -9.54
N GLU A 65 2.71 -4.99 -9.42
CA GLU A 65 3.47 -6.14 -9.91
C GLU A 65 4.42 -6.61 -8.80
N ALA A 66 4.99 -7.81 -8.90
CA ALA A 66 5.82 -8.39 -7.83
C ALA A 66 6.87 -7.41 -7.25
N GLY A 67 7.61 -6.68 -8.09
CA GLY A 67 8.63 -5.73 -7.64
C GLY A 67 8.13 -4.33 -7.25
N MET A 68 6.84 -4.04 -7.39
CA MET A 68 6.33 -2.68 -7.27
C MET A 68 4.85 -2.63 -6.90
N TYR A 69 4.54 -1.92 -5.82
CA TYR A 69 3.19 -1.43 -5.59
C TYR A 69 2.92 -0.19 -6.47
N CYS A 70 1.75 -0.15 -7.12
CA CYS A 70 1.32 0.95 -7.96
C CYS A 70 -0.18 1.22 -7.79
N ALA A 71 -0.51 2.42 -7.31
CA ALA A 71 -1.85 3.00 -7.43
C ALA A 71 -1.84 4.16 -8.43
N TYR A 72 -2.92 4.36 -9.18
CA TYR A 72 -3.00 5.42 -10.20
C TYR A 72 -4.40 6.01 -10.33
N GLY A 73 -4.47 7.21 -10.90
CA GLY A 73 -5.73 7.92 -11.11
C GLY A 73 -5.54 9.36 -11.58
N THR A 74 -6.64 10.09 -11.68
CA THR A 74 -6.64 11.53 -12.00
C THR A 74 -6.74 12.41 -10.75
N ASP A 75 -7.09 11.81 -9.61
CA ASP A 75 -7.23 12.51 -8.33
C ASP A 75 -5.91 12.50 -7.55
N ARG A 76 -5.12 13.56 -7.77
CA ARG A 76 -3.80 13.72 -7.15
C ARG A 76 -3.88 13.79 -5.63
N GLU A 77 -4.94 14.39 -5.09
CA GLU A 77 -5.12 14.54 -3.65
C GLU A 77 -5.41 13.19 -3.00
N ALA A 78 -6.30 12.38 -3.60
CA ALA A 78 -6.56 11.03 -3.13
C ALA A 78 -5.29 10.16 -3.10
N LEU A 79 -4.46 10.24 -4.15
CA LEU A 79 -3.17 9.53 -4.19
C LEU A 79 -2.18 10.05 -3.16
N ALA A 80 -2.16 11.36 -2.87
CA ALA A 80 -1.31 11.92 -1.83
C ALA A 80 -1.74 11.43 -0.43
N THR A 81 -3.03 11.46 -0.14
CA THR A 81 -3.62 10.94 1.11
C THR A 81 -3.29 9.46 1.32
N LEU A 82 -3.48 8.64 0.27
CA LEU A 82 -3.09 7.23 0.32
C LEU A 82 -1.59 7.06 0.54
N GLY A 83 -0.76 7.87 -0.15
CA GLY A 83 0.69 7.86 -0.01
C GLY A 83 1.17 8.13 1.40
N GLU A 84 0.57 9.09 2.11
CA GLU A 84 0.92 9.37 3.50
C GLU A 84 0.53 8.24 4.44
N ALA A 85 -0.65 7.64 4.26
CA ALA A 85 -1.11 6.52 5.07
C ALA A 85 -0.25 5.27 4.84
N MET A 86 0.00 4.91 3.59
CA MET A 86 0.87 3.80 3.21
C MET A 86 2.30 4.02 3.71
N ALA A 87 2.82 5.24 3.66
CA ALA A 87 4.15 5.55 4.18
C ALA A 87 4.26 5.29 5.69
N ARG A 88 3.22 5.57 6.47
CA ARG A 88 3.22 5.27 7.91
C ARG A 88 3.30 3.76 8.14
N VAL A 89 2.53 2.96 7.41
CA VAL A 89 2.54 1.49 7.52
C VAL A 89 3.88 0.92 7.08
N ALA A 90 4.38 1.28 5.89
CA ALA A 90 5.63 0.78 5.32
C ALA A 90 6.88 1.06 6.17
N ASN A 91 6.84 2.08 7.03
CA ASN A 91 7.93 2.44 7.93
C ASN A 91 7.80 1.85 9.35
N ALA A 92 6.70 1.18 9.67
CA ALA A 92 6.38 0.75 11.03
C ALA A 92 6.02 -0.74 11.08
N PRO A 93 7.01 -1.63 11.31
CA PRO A 93 6.81 -3.07 11.40
C PRO A 93 5.70 -3.50 12.36
N ASP A 94 5.64 -2.92 13.55
CA ASP A 94 4.61 -3.26 14.54
C ASP A 94 3.21 -2.87 14.07
N THR A 95 3.07 -1.71 13.41
CA THR A 95 1.80 -1.26 12.81
C THR A 95 1.36 -2.20 11.70
N LEU A 96 2.29 -2.64 10.85
CA LEU A 96 2.00 -3.61 9.79
C LEU A 96 1.55 -4.96 10.38
N LEU A 97 2.24 -5.48 11.39
CA LEU A 97 1.87 -6.76 12.02
C LEU A 97 0.50 -6.71 12.69
N ALA A 98 0.17 -5.59 13.34
CA ALA A 98 -1.16 -5.36 13.90
C ALA A 98 -2.23 -5.37 12.79
N LEU A 99 -1.98 -4.67 11.69
CA LEU A 99 -2.86 -4.64 10.51
C LEU A 99 -3.10 -6.05 9.94
N ILE A 100 -2.03 -6.83 9.72
CA ILE A 100 -2.13 -8.20 9.19
C ILE A 100 -2.97 -9.07 10.13
N THR A 101 -2.76 -8.93 11.44
CA THR A 101 -3.53 -9.67 12.46
C THR A 101 -5.01 -9.29 12.42
N GLU A 102 -5.32 -7.99 12.31
CA GLU A 102 -6.70 -7.50 12.20
C GLU A 102 -7.38 -7.94 10.91
N ALA A 103 -6.67 -7.89 9.77
CA ALA A 103 -7.17 -8.38 8.49
C ALA A 103 -7.49 -9.88 8.54
N LYS A 104 -6.59 -10.69 9.09
CA LYS A 104 -6.78 -12.14 9.29
C LYS A 104 -8.00 -12.44 10.17
N ASN A 105 -8.15 -11.71 11.28
CA ASN A 105 -9.32 -11.85 12.17
C ASN A 105 -10.64 -11.44 11.49
N ALA A 106 -10.57 -10.56 10.48
CA ALA A 106 -11.71 -10.18 9.65
C ALA A 106 -11.95 -11.12 8.45
N GLY A 107 -11.18 -12.21 8.31
CA GLY A 107 -11.29 -13.15 7.20
C GLY A 107 -10.81 -12.59 5.86
N ILE A 108 -9.92 -11.60 5.87
CA ILE A 108 -9.28 -11.03 4.69
C ILE A 108 -7.94 -11.74 4.49
N GLU A 109 -7.73 -12.29 3.30
CA GLU A 109 -6.44 -12.83 2.87
C GLU A 109 -5.70 -11.78 2.02
N PHE A 110 -4.38 -11.70 2.19
CA PHE A 110 -3.54 -10.90 1.30
C PHE A 110 -3.07 -11.79 0.17
N ASP A 111 -3.14 -11.27 -1.06
CA ASP A 111 -2.48 -11.88 -2.20
C ASP A 111 -0.97 -11.65 -2.10
N ASP A 112 -0.18 -12.67 -2.40
CA ASP A 112 1.28 -12.64 -2.44
C ASP A 112 1.85 -13.66 -3.43
#